data_AF-A0A933ZGQ9-F1
#
_entry.id   AF-A0A933ZGQ9-F1
#
_cell.length_a   1.000
_cell.length_b   1.000
_cell.length_c   1.000
_cell.angle_alpha   90.00
_cell.angle_beta   90.00
_cell.angle_gamma   90.00
#
_symmetry.space_group_name_H-M   'P 1'
#
loop_
_entity.id
_entity.type
_entity.pdbx_description
1 polymer ?
#
loop_
_entity_poly.entity_id
_entity_poly.type
_entity_poly.pdbx_seq_one_letter_code
_entity_poly.pdbx_strand_id
1 'polypeptide(L)'
;MRVSDLGKTSFVWLLACGITAVAGCGSSDNPGAPLGAGGSGGTTHACTGSGECAPPVPYCEPGGGVCVECLGDANCTNGRKCDPASYRCVRCVTDAQCGGGEPYCSPTTKECVACVSSSHCGGGTQVCDPSSGHCVAGCTTSGDCSAASGRPYCDTSKSLCVECLGDGNCSGGHPYCLPAEFRCVECLADSNCHNNETCRQSDHACHGG
;
A
#
# COMPACT_ATOMS: atom_id res chain seq x y z
N MET A 1 -55.62 -22.30 26.41
CA MET A 1 -56.93 -21.89 25.85
C MET A 1 -56.78 -20.48 25.28
N ARG A 2 -57.10 -20.32 23.98
CA ARG A 2 -57.25 -19.07 23.18
C ARG A 2 -55.94 -18.27 22.98
N VAL A 3 -55.28 -18.29 21.82
CA VAL A 3 -55.62 -17.93 20.41
C VAL A 3 -55.91 -16.43 20.22
N SER A 4 -55.01 -15.76 19.49
CA SER A 4 -55.16 -14.58 18.60
C SER A 4 -53.72 -14.27 18.10
N ASP A 5 -53.19 -14.72 16.95
CA ASP A 5 -53.62 -14.66 15.54
C ASP A 5 -53.75 -13.23 15.00
N LEU A 6 -52.80 -12.80 14.15
CA LEU A 6 -53.01 -12.40 12.74
C LEU A 6 -51.75 -11.73 12.14
N GLY A 7 -51.43 -12.08 10.89
CA GLY A 7 -50.66 -11.19 10.00
C GLY A 7 -49.55 -11.82 9.17
N LYS A 8 -49.76 -12.96 8.50
CA LYS A 8 -48.85 -13.47 7.47
C LYS A 8 -49.60 -13.64 6.14
N THR A 9 -49.47 -12.64 5.27
CA THR A 9 -49.90 -12.61 3.86
C THR A 9 -48.80 -11.82 3.14
N SER A 10 -48.17 -12.25 2.04
CA SER A 10 -48.86 -12.48 0.78
C SER A 10 -47.94 -13.20 -0.23
N PHE A 11 -48.50 -14.26 -0.82
CA PHE A 11 -48.51 -14.64 -2.24
C PHE A 11 -47.32 -14.33 -3.16
N VAL A 12 -46.72 -15.46 -3.57
CA VAL A 12 -46.09 -15.79 -4.85
C VAL A 12 -46.78 -15.15 -6.06
N TRP A 13 -45.99 -14.55 -6.95
CA TRP A 13 -46.28 -14.49 -8.38
C TRP A 13 -45.08 -15.00 -9.17
N LEU A 14 -45.21 -16.25 -9.63
CA LEU A 14 -44.47 -16.79 -10.76
C LEU A 14 -45.09 -16.21 -12.04
N LEU A 15 -44.29 -15.55 -12.86
CA LEU A 15 -44.62 -15.29 -14.25
C LEU A 15 -43.50 -15.86 -15.12
N ALA A 16 -43.75 -17.07 -15.62
CA ALA A 16 -43.09 -17.62 -16.77
C ALA A 16 -43.60 -16.88 -18.02
N CYS A 17 -42.67 -16.44 -18.86
CA CYS A 17 -42.96 -16.13 -20.26
C CYS A 17 -41.87 -16.80 -21.10
N GLY A 18 -42.12 -18.04 -21.51
CA GLY A 18 -41.49 -18.55 -22.72
C GLY A 18 -42.21 -17.97 -23.93
N ILE A 19 -41.51 -17.81 -25.05
CA ILE A 19 -42.04 -18.00 -26.42
C ILE A 19 -40.87 -17.88 -27.43
N THR A 20 -40.72 -18.99 -28.17
CA THR A 20 -40.28 -19.18 -29.56
C THR A 20 -38.88 -18.76 -30.05
N ALA A 21 -38.15 -19.80 -30.47
CA ALA A 21 -37.08 -19.75 -31.46
C ALA A 21 -37.58 -19.20 -32.81
N VAL A 22 -36.74 -18.39 -33.47
CA VAL A 22 -36.77 -18.18 -34.91
C VAL A 22 -35.42 -18.58 -35.49
N ALA A 23 -35.45 -19.57 -36.38
CA ALA A 23 -34.36 -19.87 -37.30
C ALA A 23 -34.38 -18.85 -38.44
N GLY A 24 -33.20 -18.34 -38.80
CA GLY A 24 -33.01 -17.53 -39.99
C GLY A 24 -31.52 -17.45 -40.32
N CYS A 25 -31.09 -18.23 -41.32
CA CYS A 25 -29.84 -18.01 -42.02
C CYS A 25 -30.01 -16.85 -43.01
N GLY A 26 -29.03 -15.97 -43.10
CA GLY A 26 -29.02 -14.85 -44.05
C GLY A 26 -27.64 -14.20 -44.08
N SER A 27 -26.79 -14.66 -44.99
CA SER A 27 -25.54 -14.01 -45.36
C SER A 27 -25.83 -12.69 -46.06
N SER A 28 -25.06 -11.65 -45.75
CA SER A 28 -24.88 -10.49 -46.63
C SER A 28 -23.51 -9.88 -46.34
N ASP A 29 -22.54 -10.29 -47.16
CA ASP A 29 -21.27 -9.59 -47.32
C ASP A 29 -21.55 -8.19 -47.89
N ASN A 30 -21.08 -7.15 -47.21
CA ASN A 30 -20.95 -5.80 -47.77
C ASN A 30 -19.58 -5.25 -47.37
N PRO A 31 -18.66 -5.02 -48.33
CA PRO A 31 -17.41 -4.34 -48.07
C PRO A 31 -17.64 -2.84 -48.25
N GLY A 32 -17.75 -2.10 -47.15
CA GLY A 32 -17.83 -0.64 -47.23
C GLY A 32 -18.55 0.01 -46.06
N ALA A 33 -17.89 0.05 -44.91
CA ALA A 33 -18.19 1.05 -43.89
C ALA A 33 -16.86 1.52 -43.26
N PRO A 34 -16.65 2.84 -43.09
CA PRO A 34 -15.45 3.36 -42.47
C PRO A 34 -15.40 2.92 -41.00
N LEU A 35 -14.23 2.48 -40.55
CA LEU A 35 -13.95 2.10 -39.18
C LEU A 35 -14.17 3.31 -38.26
N GLY A 36 -15.31 3.32 -37.58
CA GLY A 36 -15.73 4.39 -36.69
C GLY A 36 -16.81 3.87 -35.78
N ALA A 37 -16.43 3.06 -34.79
CA ALA A 37 -17.31 2.69 -33.69
C ALA A 37 -16.49 2.64 -32.41
N GLY A 38 -16.58 3.72 -31.63
CA GLY A 38 -16.12 3.75 -30.25
C GLY A 38 -16.89 2.73 -29.42
N GLY A 39 -16.17 1.74 -28.90
CA GLY A 39 -16.64 0.86 -27.84
C GLY A 39 -16.07 1.35 -26.50
N SER A 40 -16.84 2.17 -25.78
CA SER A 40 -16.60 2.40 -24.35
C SER A 40 -17.05 1.16 -23.58
N GLY A 41 -16.09 0.34 -23.18
CA GLY A 41 -16.32 -0.78 -22.28
C GLY A 41 -14.97 -1.37 -21.89
N GLY A 42 -14.60 -1.26 -20.61
CA GLY A 42 -13.33 -1.70 -20.03
C GLY A 42 -13.10 -3.21 -20.07
N THR A 43 -13.02 -3.74 -21.27
CA THR A 43 -12.47 -5.05 -21.61
C THR A 43 -11.25 -4.80 -22.47
N THR A 44 -10.16 -5.50 -22.20
CA THR A 44 -8.91 -5.45 -22.99
C THR A 44 -9.24 -5.48 -24.48
N HIS A 45 -9.22 -4.29 -25.11
CA HIS A 45 -9.47 -4.16 -26.53
C HIS A 45 -8.26 -4.72 -27.24
N ALA A 46 -8.45 -5.86 -27.90
CA ALA A 46 -7.42 -6.40 -28.76
C ALA A 46 -7.23 -5.45 -29.94
N CYS A 47 -5.98 -5.15 -30.28
CA CYS A 47 -5.62 -4.25 -31.37
C CYS A 47 -4.61 -4.92 -32.29
N THR A 48 -4.65 -4.55 -33.57
CA THR A 48 -3.62 -4.92 -34.55
C THR A 48 -2.80 -3.73 -35.03
N GLY A 49 -3.27 -2.51 -34.76
CA GLY A 49 -2.52 -1.27 -34.94
C GLY A 49 -3.06 -0.14 -34.06
N SER A 50 -2.23 0.90 -33.85
CA SER A 50 -2.56 2.02 -32.97
C SER A 50 -3.78 2.84 -33.41
N GLY A 51 -4.22 2.73 -34.66
CA GLY A 51 -5.44 3.39 -35.16
C GLY A 51 -6.73 2.85 -34.54
N GLU A 52 -6.68 1.67 -33.91
CA GLU A 52 -7.79 1.04 -33.19
C GLU A 52 -7.85 1.51 -31.72
N CYS A 53 -6.82 2.22 -31.26
CA CYS A 53 -6.66 2.65 -29.88
C CYS A 53 -7.01 4.14 -29.73
N ALA A 54 -7.57 4.50 -28.56
CA ALA A 54 -7.95 5.87 -28.23
C ALA A 54 -7.35 6.29 -26.87
N PRO A 55 -7.21 7.60 -26.60
CA PRO A 55 -6.79 8.08 -25.29
C PRO A 55 -7.67 7.50 -24.17
N PRO A 56 -7.10 7.10 -23.02
CA PRO A 56 -5.73 7.37 -22.56
C PRO A 56 -4.67 6.34 -23.00
N VAL A 57 -5.02 5.33 -23.79
CA VAL A 57 -4.10 4.25 -24.23
C VAL A 57 -4.00 4.19 -25.75
N PRO A 58 -3.40 5.19 -26.43
CA PRO A 58 -3.55 5.37 -27.88
C PRO A 58 -2.60 4.51 -28.73
N TYR A 59 -1.80 3.62 -28.14
CA TYR A 59 -0.82 2.83 -28.88
C TYR A 59 -1.11 1.34 -28.79
N CYS A 60 -1.00 0.63 -29.91
CA CYS A 60 -1.12 -0.83 -29.89
C CYS A 60 0.24 -1.48 -29.60
N GLU A 61 0.31 -2.28 -28.54
CA GLU A 61 1.53 -3.00 -28.17
C GLU A 61 1.78 -4.16 -29.14
N PRO A 62 2.90 -4.17 -29.89
CA PRO A 62 3.10 -5.11 -31.00
C PRO A 62 3.18 -6.60 -30.60
N GLY A 63 3.56 -6.91 -29.35
CA GLY A 63 3.77 -8.29 -28.89
C GLY A 63 2.54 -8.95 -28.25
N GLY A 64 1.60 -8.16 -27.76
CA GLY A 64 0.48 -8.58 -26.92
C GLY A 64 -0.88 -8.13 -27.46
N GLY A 65 -0.89 -7.25 -28.48
CA GLY A 65 -2.11 -6.84 -29.16
C GLY A 65 -3.07 -6.13 -28.22
N VAL A 66 -2.56 -5.37 -27.26
CA VAL A 66 -3.36 -4.58 -26.31
C VAL A 66 -3.03 -3.10 -26.45
N CYS A 67 -4.05 -2.26 -26.30
CA CYS A 67 -3.85 -0.81 -26.27
C CYS A 67 -3.16 -0.39 -24.96
N VAL A 68 -2.09 0.38 -25.09
CA VAL A 68 -1.24 0.86 -23.99
C VAL A 68 -1.00 2.38 -24.05
N GLU A 69 -0.52 2.96 -22.96
CA GLU A 69 -0.30 4.41 -22.85
C GLU A 69 0.94 4.86 -23.63
N CYS A 70 1.98 4.03 -23.71
CA CYS A 70 3.22 4.35 -24.40
C CYS A 70 3.94 3.11 -24.93
N LEU A 71 4.73 3.28 -26.00
CA LEU A 71 5.70 2.29 -26.49
C LEU A 71 7.14 2.78 -26.36
N GLY A 72 7.33 4.06 -26.04
CA GLY A 72 8.63 4.66 -25.77
C GLY A 72 8.48 6.07 -25.21
N ASP A 73 9.58 6.64 -24.72
CA ASP A 73 9.61 7.94 -24.04
C ASP A 73 8.96 9.08 -24.85
N ALA A 74 9.07 9.05 -26.18
CA ALA A 74 8.50 10.07 -27.07
C ALA A 74 6.96 10.12 -27.04
N ASN A 75 6.31 9.08 -26.51
CA ASN A 75 4.86 9.04 -26.32
C ASN A 75 4.42 9.72 -25.01
N CYS A 76 5.36 9.98 -24.10
CA CYS A 76 5.08 10.58 -22.80
C CYS A 76 5.31 12.09 -22.83
N THR A 77 4.33 12.85 -22.32
CA THR A 77 4.46 14.31 -22.19
C THR A 77 5.10 14.71 -20.85
N ASN A 78 5.40 16.00 -20.67
CA ASN A 78 5.89 16.57 -19.41
C ASN A 78 7.19 15.91 -18.88
N GLY A 79 8.05 15.41 -19.79
CA GLY A 79 9.31 14.78 -19.43
C GLY A 79 9.16 13.46 -18.67
N ARG A 80 8.00 12.80 -18.78
CA ARG A 80 7.78 11.43 -18.29
C ARG A 80 8.47 10.38 -19.17
N LYS A 81 8.54 9.16 -18.64
CA LYS A 81 9.27 8.03 -19.21
C LYS A 81 8.35 6.86 -19.42
N CYS A 82 8.53 6.12 -20.51
CA CYS A 82 7.73 4.92 -20.74
C CYS A 82 8.33 3.77 -19.95
N ASP A 83 7.58 3.21 -19.00
CA ASP A 83 8.00 2.01 -18.27
C ASP A 83 7.74 0.77 -19.14
N PRO A 84 8.78 0.09 -19.67
CA PRO A 84 8.60 -1.00 -20.61
C PRO A 84 7.92 -2.23 -20.00
N ALA A 85 7.87 -2.33 -18.66
CA ALA A 85 7.20 -3.43 -17.97
C ALA A 85 5.67 -3.23 -17.89
N SER A 86 5.19 -1.98 -17.84
CA SER A 86 3.77 -1.66 -17.64
C SER A 86 3.16 -0.91 -18.82
N TYR A 87 3.98 -0.43 -19.76
CA TYR A 87 3.61 0.44 -20.88
C TYR A 87 2.85 1.69 -20.45
N ARG A 88 3.24 2.23 -19.28
CA ARG A 88 2.68 3.45 -18.69
C ARG A 88 3.71 4.57 -18.66
N CYS A 89 3.24 5.80 -18.78
CA CYS A 89 4.09 6.97 -18.61
C CYS A 89 4.28 7.27 -17.12
N VAL A 90 5.50 7.09 -16.64
CA VAL A 90 5.91 7.26 -15.24
C VAL A 90 6.88 8.41 -15.07
N ARG A 91 7.17 8.83 -13.83
CA ARG A 91 8.15 9.90 -13.59
C ARG A 91 9.56 9.42 -13.90
N CYS A 92 9.89 8.20 -13.49
CA CYS A 92 11.19 7.58 -13.69
C CYS A 92 11.07 6.05 -13.84
N VAL A 93 12.08 5.47 -14.46
CA VAL A 93 12.35 4.03 -14.60
C VAL A 93 13.69 3.69 -13.96
N THR A 94 14.63 4.65 -13.93
CA THR A 94 15.95 4.52 -13.31
C THR A 94 16.34 5.78 -12.55
N ASP A 95 17.24 5.65 -11.57
CA ASP A 95 17.75 6.76 -10.76
C ASP A 95 18.38 7.89 -11.59
N ALA A 96 18.97 7.56 -12.74
CA ALA A 96 19.58 8.54 -13.65
C ALA A 96 18.58 9.55 -14.24
N GLN A 97 17.28 9.31 -14.10
CA GLN A 97 16.21 10.18 -14.56
C GLN A 97 15.68 11.10 -13.44
N CYS A 98 16.20 10.91 -12.22
CA CYS A 98 15.89 11.68 -11.04
C CYS A 98 17.05 12.63 -10.69
N GLY A 99 16.82 13.59 -9.79
CA GLY A 99 17.81 14.60 -9.46
C GLY A 99 17.35 15.57 -8.36
N GLY A 100 18.24 16.48 -7.96
CA GLY A 100 17.94 17.39 -6.86
C GLY A 100 17.78 16.66 -5.53
N GLY A 101 16.77 17.03 -4.74
CA GLY A 101 16.48 16.42 -3.43
C GLY A 101 15.86 15.02 -3.49
N GLU A 102 15.54 14.53 -4.68
CA GLU A 102 14.89 13.23 -4.90
C GLU A 102 15.67 12.45 -5.97
N PRO A 103 16.87 11.92 -5.65
CA PRO A 103 17.76 11.34 -6.66
C PRO A 103 17.46 9.88 -7.00
N TYR A 104 16.54 9.20 -6.29
CA TYR A 104 16.27 7.78 -6.49
C TYR A 104 14.93 7.55 -7.16
N CYS A 105 14.84 6.55 -8.02
CA CYS A 105 13.59 6.12 -8.61
C CYS A 105 12.97 4.99 -7.80
N SER A 106 11.78 5.22 -7.24
CA SER A 106 11.05 4.18 -6.51
C SER A 106 10.62 3.07 -7.47
N PRO A 107 11.03 1.80 -7.25
CA PRO A 107 10.65 0.70 -8.14
C PRO A 107 9.14 0.41 -8.09
N THR A 108 8.48 0.77 -6.98
CA THR A 108 7.06 0.51 -6.74
C THR A 108 6.17 1.64 -7.24
N THR A 109 6.48 2.89 -6.88
CA THR A 109 5.63 4.05 -7.23
C THR A 109 6.03 4.68 -8.56
N LYS A 110 7.23 4.39 -9.07
CA LYS A 110 7.80 4.99 -10.29
C LYS A 110 7.87 6.53 -10.23
N GLU A 111 7.97 7.04 -9.01
CA GLU A 111 8.21 8.44 -8.66
C GLU A 111 9.65 8.63 -8.19
N CYS A 112 10.19 9.83 -8.39
CA CYS A 112 11.47 10.19 -7.81
C CYS A 112 11.29 10.46 -6.31
N VAL A 113 12.19 9.90 -5.49
CA VAL A 113 12.11 9.92 -4.04
C VAL A 113 13.48 10.24 -3.44
N ALA A 114 13.50 10.75 -2.21
CA ALA A 114 14.75 11.08 -1.51
C ALA A 114 15.52 9.82 -1.07
N CYS A 115 14.83 8.70 -0.90
CA CYS A 115 15.43 7.43 -0.54
C CYS A 115 14.58 6.25 -1.02
N VAL A 116 15.23 5.10 -1.24
CA VAL A 116 14.56 3.79 -1.40
C VAL A 116 15.10 2.76 -0.41
N SER A 117 16.09 3.15 0.40
CA SER A 117 16.69 2.37 1.46
C SER A 117 17.28 3.30 2.50
N SER A 118 17.40 2.85 3.75
CA SER A 118 17.93 3.68 4.84
C SER A 118 19.40 4.09 4.64
N SER A 119 20.18 3.36 3.83
CA SER A 119 21.53 3.77 3.45
C SER A 119 21.59 5.04 2.61
N HIS A 120 20.45 5.49 2.07
CA HIS A 120 20.36 6.75 1.32
C HIS A 120 20.13 7.96 2.24
N CYS A 121 19.83 7.73 3.52
CA CYS A 121 19.62 8.77 4.52
C CYS A 121 20.91 9.01 5.29
N GLY A 122 21.32 10.26 5.44
CA GLY A 122 22.68 10.72 5.78
C GLY A 122 23.26 10.36 7.16
N GLY A 123 23.25 9.08 7.52
CA GLY A 123 23.98 8.47 8.64
C GLY A 123 23.32 8.62 10.01
N GLY A 124 23.04 7.48 10.66
CA GLY A 124 22.94 7.32 12.11
C GLY A 124 21.67 7.79 12.80
N THR A 125 20.82 8.63 12.20
CA THR A 125 19.57 9.07 12.85
C THR A 125 18.39 9.14 11.91
N GLN A 126 18.55 8.68 10.67
CA GLN A 126 17.51 8.72 9.67
C GLN A 126 17.36 7.38 8.98
N VAL A 127 16.11 7.02 8.70
CA VAL A 127 15.72 5.84 7.94
C VAL A 127 14.86 6.26 6.77
N CYS A 128 14.81 5.41 5.75
CA CYS A 128 13.89 5.64 4.66
C CYS A 128 12.48 5.18 5.05
N ASP A 129 11.53 6.10 5.07
CA ASP A 129 10.12 5.74 5.19
C ASP A 129 9.61 5.26 3.82
N PRO A 130 9.25 3.97 3.67
CA PRO A 130 8.83 3.42 2.39
C PRO A 130 7.48 3.97 1.90
N SER A 131 6.66 4.55 2.79
CA SER A 131 5.36 5.10 2.43
C SER A 131 5.47 6.49 1.81
N SER A 132 6.42 7.29 2.28
CA SER A 132 6.65 8.65 1.80
C SER A 132 7.83 8.75 0.83
N GLY A 133 8.76 7.80 0.81
CA GLY A 133 10.00 7.88 0.03
C GLY A 133 10.99 8.92 0.56
N HIS A 134 10.81 9.35 1.82
CA HIS A 134 11.63 10.38 2.44
C HIS A 134 12.40 9.85 3.65
N CYS A 135 13.56 10.48 3.89
CA CYS A 135 14.35 10.23 5.09
C CYS A 135 13.66 10.86 6.29
N VAL A 136 13.30 10.02 7.27
CA VAL A 136 12.67 10.43 8.52
C VAL A 136 13.56 10.04 9.69
N ALA A 137 13.40 10.68 10.84
CA ALA A 137 14.16 10.33 12.04
C ALA A 137 13.88 8.86 12.44
N GLY A 138 14.93 8.10 12.71
CA GLY A 138 14.81 6.69 13.06
C GLY A 138 16.14 5.97 13.18
N CYS A 139 16.09 4.64 13.27
CA CYS A 139 17.26 3.77 13.42
C CYS A 139 17.13 2.47 12.63
N THR A 140 18.27 1.89 12.27
CA THR A 140 18.38 0.53 11.70
C THR A 140 19.07 -0.44 12.65
N THR A 141 19.89 0.09 13.55
CA THR A 141 20.61 -0.64 14.58
C THR A 141 20.63 0.17 15.87
N SER A 142 20.84 -0.46 17.02
CA SER A 142 20.99 0.27 18.28
C SER A 142 22.20 1.23 18.29
N GLY A 143 23.18 1.05 17.39
CA GLY A 143 24.31 1.96 17.23
C GLY A 143 23.90 3.34 16.67
N ASP A 144 22.75 3.41 16.01
CA ASP A 144 22.15 4.66 15.52
C ASP A 144 21.51 5.48 16.68
N CYS A 145 21.29 4.83 17.82
CA CYS A 145 20.56 5.42 18.93
C CYS A 145 21.50 6.00 19.99
N SER A 146 21.35 7.29 20.28
CA SER A 146 22.15 7.96 21.30
C SER A 146 21.70 7.56 22.70
N ALA A 147 22.59 6.90 23.47
CA ALA A 147 22.33 6.58 24.87
C ALA A 147 22.04 7.82 25.74
N ALA A 148 22.58 8.99 25.37
CA ALA A 148 22.30 10.25 26.08
C ALA A 148 20.84 10.71 25.96
N SER A 149 20.08 10.18 25.00
CA SER A 149 18.64 10.46 24.85
C SER A 149 17.75 9.60 25.76
N GLY A 150 18.32 8.66 26.52
CA GLY A 150 17.56 7.67 27.29
C GLY A 150 16.91 6.58 26.41
N ARG A 151 17.19 6.57 25.11
CA ARG A 151 16.60 5.63 24.15
C ARG A 151 17.70 4.92 23.35
N PRO A 152 18.53 4.06 23.96
CA PRO A 152 19.73 3.49 23.34
C PRO A 152 19.46 2.29 22.42
N TYR A 153 18.25 1.74 22.37
CA TYR A 153 17.97 0.54 21.58
C TYR A 153 17.15 0.87 20.35
N CYS A 154 17.38 0.15 19.26
CA CYS A 154 16.56 0.32 18.06
C CYS A 154 15.47 -0.75 17.97
N ASP A 155 14.20 -0.35 18.00
CA ASP A 155 13.12 -1.19 17.49
C ASP A 155 13.15 -1.10 15.96
N THR A 156 13.73 -2.11 15.33
CA THR A 156 13.87 -2.19 13.87
C THR A 156 12.54 -2.38 13.15
N SER A 157 11.50 -2.88 13.82
CA SER A 157 10.16 -3.04 13.23
C SER A 157 9.45 -1.70 13.09
N LYS A 158 9.72 -0.77 14.01
CA LYS A 158 9.18 0.61 14.00
C LYS A 158 10.20 1.64 13.53
N SER A 159 11.45 1.21 13.29
CA SER A 159 12.62 2.06 13.02
C SER A 159 12.76 3.21 14.02
N LEU A 160 12.50 2.93 15.31
CA LEU A 160 12.44 3.92 16.37
C LEU A 160 13.43 3.57 17.47
N CYS A 161 14.23 4.57 17.88
CA CYS A 161 15.04 4.43 19.08
C CYS A 161 14.13 4.38 20.32
N VAL A 162 14.30 3.41 21.20
CA VAL A 162 13.47 3.14 22.36
C VAL A 162 14.34 2.92 23.60
N GLU A 163 13.73 3.02 24.79
CA GLU A 163 14.42 2.81 26.06
C GLU A 163 14.68 1.32 26.32
N CYS A 164 13.78 0.43 25.90
CA CYS A 164 13.93 -1.01 26.08
C CYS A 164 13.27 -1.82 24.95
N LEU A 165 13.84 -2.99 24.65
CA LEU A 165 13.24 -4.02 23.79
C LEU A 165 12.76 -5.24 24.58
N GLY A 166 13.16 -5.33 25.85
CA GLY A 166 12.78 -6.35 26.81
C GLY A 166 13.38 -6.07 28.18
N ASP A 167 12.97 -6.84 29.20
CA ASP A 167 13.32 -6.58 30.61
C ASP A 167 14.83 -6.51 30.88
N GLY A 168 15.64 -7.27 30.13
CA GLY A 168 17.11 -7.22 30.26
C GLY A 168 17.76 -5.88 29.86
N ASN A 169 16.99 -4.96 29.28
CA ASN A 169 17.43 -3.58 29.00
C ASN A 169 17.10 -2.61 30.13
N CYS A 170 16.32 -3.08 31.11
CA CYS A 170 15.80 -2.29 32.21
C CYS A 170 16.60 -2.59 33.49
N SER A 171 16.73 -1.58 34.35
CA SER A 171 17.52 -1.70 35.59
C SER A 171 17.07 -0.71 36.66
N GLY A 172 17.52 -0.91 37.90
CA GLY A 172 17.10 -0.08 39.03
C GLY A 172 15.64 -0.32 39.43
N GLY A 173 14.92 0.74 39.82
CA GLY A 173 13.52 0.68 40.24
C GLY A 173 12.51 0.44 39.10
N HIS A 174 12.98 0.26 37.87
CA HIS A 174 12.15 -0.01 36.71
C HIS A 174 12.69 -1.23 35.96
N PRO A 175 12.47 -2.47 36.45
CA PRO A 175 13.10 -3.66 35.88
C PRO A 175 12.33 -4.30 34.71
N TYR A 176 11.11 -3.84 34.40
CA TYR A 176 10.30 -4.45 33.33
C TYR A 176 10.15 -3.52 32.13
N CYS A 177 10.16 -4.07 30.93
CA CYS A 177 9.93 -3.33 29.70
C CYS A 177 8.45 -3.36 29.33
N LEU A 178 7.80 -2.21 29.22
CA LEU A 178 6.41 -2.11 28.77
C LEU A 178 6.35 -2.18 27.24
N PRO A 179 5.88 -3.29 26.63
CA PRO A 179 6.02 -3.51 25.18
C PRO A 179 5.20 -2.55 24.31
N ALA A 180 4.14 -1.93 24.86
CA ALA A 180 3.32 -0.97 24.13
C ALA A 180 4.02 0.39 23.93
N GLU A 181 4.84 0.79 24.91
CA GLU A 181 5.45 2.12 24.99
C GLU A 181 6.98 2.08 24.85
N PHE A 182 7.59 0.89 24.98
CA PHE A 182 9.04 0.65 24.97
C PHE A 182 9.82 1.51 25.97
N ARG A 183 9.26 1.60 27.18
CA ARG A 183 9.87 2.25 28.34
C ARG A 183 9.98 1.29 29.50
N CYS A 184 10.96 1.52 30.37
CA CYS A 184 11.12 0.73 31.58
C CYS A 184 10.11 1.18 32.64
N VAL A 185 9.50 0.21 33.31
CA VAL A 185 8.46 0.41 34.33
C VAL A 185 8.74 -0.44 35.56
N GLU A 186 8.11 -0.06 36.68
CA GLU A 186 8.27 -0.78 37.95
C GLU A 186 7.54 -2.13 37.96
N CYS A 187 6.38 -2.22 37.32
CA CYS A 187 5.57 -3.45 37.28
C CYS A 187 4.75 -3.60 35.99
N LEU A 188 4.46 -4.84 35.61
CA LEU A 188 3.50 -5.19 34.55
C LEU A 188 2.27 -5.92 35.10
N ALA A 189 2.41 -6.58 36.25
CA ALA A 189 1.36 -7.30 36.97
C ALA A 189 1.60 -7.26 38.49
N ASP A 190 0.57 -7.58 39.28
CA ASP A 190 0.63 -7.57 40.75
C ASP A 190 1.74 -8.48 41.31
N SER A 191 2.06 -9.57 40.61
CA SER A 191 3.16 -10.48 40.98
C SER A 191 4.55 -9.84 40.91
N ASN A 192 4.68 -8.68 40.26
CA ASN A 192 5.92 -7.91 40.24
C ASN A 192 6.07 -7.02 41.48
N CYS A 193 4.99 -6.79 42.22
CA CYS A 193 4.96 -5.96 43.41
C CYS A 193 5.19 -6.77 44.68
N HIS A 194 5.63 -6.10 45.74
CA HIS A 194 5.94 -6.73 47.03
C HIS A 194 5.02 -6.14 48.11
N ASN A 195 5.12 -6.63 49.36
CA ASN A 195 4.43 -6.03 50.51
C ASN A 195 2.89 -5.88 50.36
N ASN A 196 2.25 -6.77 49.59
CA ASN A 196 0.81 -6.71 49.25
C ASN A 196 0.40 -5.47 48.44
N GLU A 197 1.32 -4.89 47.68
CA GLU A 197 1.02 -3.86 46.70
C GLU A 197 0.41 -4.47 45.43
N THR A 198 -0.34 -3.66 44.69
CA THR A 198 -0.90 -4.02 43.39
C THR A 198 -0.30 -3.14 42.30
N CYS A 199 -0.18 -3.69 41.10
CA CYS A 199 0.35 -2.97 39.95
C CYS A 199 -0.74 -2.13 39.31
N ARG A 200 -0.61 -0.82 39.40
CA ARG A 200 -1.57 0.09 38.79
C ARG A 200 -1.24 0.26 37.30
N GLN A 201 -2.10 -0.27 36.43
CA GLN A 201 -1.89 -0.25 34.97
C GLN A 201 -1.87 1.14 34.32
N SER A 202 -2.27 2.21 35.03
CA SER A 202 -2.25 3.56 34.46
C SER A 202 -0.90 4.25 34.50
N ASP A 203 -0.05 3.88 35.47
CA ASP A 203 1.30 4.45 35.66
C ASP A 203 2.39 3.38 35.69
N HIS A 204 2.02 2.10 35.79
CA HIS A 204 2.89 0.95 35.91
C HIS A 204 3.81 1.04 37.15
N ALA A 205 3.23 1.52 38.26
CA ALA A 205 3.84 1.58 39.57
C ALA A 205 3.13 0.68 40.58
N CYS A 206 3.86 0.26 41.62
CA CYS A 206 3.31 -0.53 42.72
C CYS A 206 2.67 0.41 43.76
N HIS A 207 1.41 0.16 44.11
CA HIS A 207 0.67 0.94 45.10
C HIS A 207 0.12 0.04 46.20
N GLY A 208 0.09 0.55 47.44
CA GLY A 208 -0.52 -0.16 48.57
C GLY A 208 -1.99 -0.51 48.29
N GLY A 209 -2.35 -1.76 48.57
CA GLY A 209 -3.72 -2.29 48.43
C GLY A 209 -4.70 -1.76 49.45
#